data_AF-A0A0B8PJP6-F1
#
_entry.id   AF-A0A0B8PJP6-F1
#
_cell.length_a   1.000
_cell.length_b   1.000
_cell.length_c   1.000
_cell.angle_alpha   90.00
_cell.angle_beta   90.00
_cell.angle_gamma   90.00
#
_symmetry.space_group_name_H-M   'P 1'
#
loop_
_entity.id
_entity.type
_entity.pdbx_description
1 polymer ?
#
loop_
_entity_poly.entity_id
_entity_poly.type
_entity_poly.pdbx_seq_one_letter_code
_entity_poly.pdbx_strand_id
1 'polypeptide(L)'
;MLDERTFAVSFACNQFNAEAFKVLFRSRLFQCFEVSFLLEQNRKQSPERKLELIKTHYAKKGERITVNTIATGASRFTVMFRFIPDSPLLFQTLIDYLK
;
A
#
# COMPACT_ATOMS: atom_id res chain seq x y z
N MET A 1 7.07 -15.62 -8.28
CA MET A 1 5.85 -16.29 -7.78
C MET A 1 5.18 -15.30 -6.85
N LEU A 2 3.91 -14.95 -7.08
CA LEU A 2 3.13 -14.30 -6.02
C LEU A 2 2.99 -15.35 -4.92
N ASP A 3 3.55 -15.06 -3.76
CA ASP A 3 3.28 -15.81 -2.55
C ASP A 3 1.76 -15.80 -2.33
N GLU A 4 1.13 -16.95 -2.06
CA GLU A 4 -0.34 -17.12 -1.95
C GLU A 4 -0.97 -16.21 -0.86
N ARG A 5 -0.11 -15.55 -0.09
CA ARG A 5 -0.41 -14.65 1.03
C ARG A 5 -0.27 -13.16 0.66
N THR A 6 -0.04 -12.86 -0.60
CA THR A 6 0.16 -11.49 -1.06
C THR A 6 -0.87 -11.08 -2.10
N PHE A 7 -1.38 -9.87 -1.96
CA PHE A 7 -2.13 -9.21 -3.03
C PHE A 7 -1.63 -7.78 -3.21
N ALA A 8 -1.89 -7.21 -4.38
CA ALA A 8 -1.47 -5.87 -4.70
C ALA A 8 -2.58 -5.12 -5.43
N VAL A 9 -2.64 -3.80 -5.20
CA VAL A 9 -3.59 -2.92 -5.87
C VAL A 9 -2.80 -1.77 -6.49
N SER A 10 -3.11 -1.45 -7.75
CA SER A 10 -2.46 -0.36 -8.47
C SER A 10 -3.48 0.71 -8.85
N PHE A 11 -3.12 1.98 -8.64
CA PHE A 11 -3.97 3.12 -8.94
C PHE A 11 -3.13 4.40 -9.07
N ALA A 12 -3.74 5.50 -9.50
CA ALA A 12 -3.04 6.78 -9.60
C ALA A 12 -2.63 7.30 -8.21
N CYS A 13 -1.38 7.73 -8.04
CA CYS A 13 -0.91 8.34 -6.80
C CYS A 13 -1.39 9.80 -6.73
N ASN A 14 -2.50 10.04 -6.02
CA ASN A 14 -3.09 11.35 -5.81
C ASN A 14 -3.89 11.38 -4.49
N GLN A 15 -4.27 12.57 -4.04
CA GLN A 15 -4.94 12.73 -2.75
C GLN A 15 -6.35 12.08 -2.71
N PHE A 16 -7.09 12.12 -3.82
CA PHE A 16 -8.41 11.48 -3.92
C PHE A 16 -8.32 9.97 -3.62
N ASN A 17 -7.39 9.28 -4.28
CA ASN A 17 -7.15 7.86 -4.04
C ASN A 17 -6.53 7.60 -2.66
N ALA A 18 -5.85 8.58 -2.05
CA ALA A 18 -5.31 8.45 -0.71
C ALA A 18 -6.43 8.40 0.34
N GLU A 19 -7.46 9.23 0.20
CA GLU A 19 -8.63 9.19 1.08
C GLU A 19 -9.41 7.88 0.93
N ALA A 20 -9.66 7.44 -0.31
CA ALA A 20 -10.29 6.14 -0.56
C ALA A 20 -9.47 4.98 0.00
N PHE A 21 -8.15 5.02 -0.17
CA PHE A 21 -7.22 4.04 0.38
C PHE A 21 -7.30 3.99 1.92
N LYS A 22 -7.34 5.15 2.57
CA LYS A 22 -7.43 5.24 4.02
C LYS A 22 -8.71 4.62 4.56
N VAL A 23 -9.85 4.90 3.93
CA VAL A 23 -11.15 4.33 4.35
C VAL A 23 -11.16 2.80 4.21
N LEU A 24 -10.66 2.27 3.09
CA LEU A 24 -10.74 0.84 2.81
C LEU A 24 -9.64 0.05 3.52
N PHE A 25 -8.39 0.38 3.24
CA PHE A 25 -7.22 -0.44 3.58
C PHE A 25 -6.59 -0.09 4.93
N ARG A 26 -7.07 0.95 5.62
CA ARG A 26 -6.69 1.23 7.02
C ARG A 26 -7.76 0.86 8.03
N SER A 27 -8.84 0.23 7.58
CA SER A 27 -9.84 -0.38 8.46
C SER A 27 -9.24 -1.54 9.28
N ARG A 28 -9.95 -1.97 10.34
CA ARG A 28 -9.50 -3.06 11.21
C ARG A 28 -9.24 -4.36 10.45
N LEU A 29 -10.05 -4.63 9.42
CA LEU A 29 -9.93 -5.83 8.58
C LEU A 29 -8.54 -5.99 7.95
N PHE A 30 -7.86 -4.88 7.63
CA PHE A 30 -6.55 -4.91 6.98
C PHE A 30 -5.37 -4.83 7.97
N GLN A 31 -5.61 -4.85 9.28
CA GLN A 31 -4.53 -4.82 10.29
C GLN A 31 -3.71 -6.11 10.34
N CYS A 32 -4.23 -7.21 9.80
CA CYS A 32 -3.50 -8.47 9.66
C CYS A 32 -2.55 -8.50 8.45
N PHE A 33 -2.37 -7.37 7.75
CA PHE A 33 -1.44 -7.26 6.64
C PHE A 33 -0.30 -6.31 6.95
N GLU A 34 0.91 -6.71 6.57
CA GLU A 34 1.98 -5.75 6.36
C GLU A 34 1.73 -5.03 5.03
N VAL A 35 1.86 -3.70 5.06
CA VAL A 35 1.63 -2.84 3.88
C VAL A 35 2.96 -2.25 3.43
N SER A 36 3.23 -2.31 2.14
CA SER A 36 4.37 -1.63 1.52
C SER A 36 3.99 -0.98 0.20
N PHE A 37 4.80 -0.03 -0.23
CA PHE A 37 4.51 0.84 -1.36
C PHE A 37 5.59 0.74 -2.42
N LEU A 38 5.19 0.66 -3.68
CA LEU A 38 6.05 0.72 -4.84
C LEU A 38 5.62 1.88 -5.74
N LEU A 39 6.52 2.84 -5.94
CA LEU A 39 6.38 3.92 -6.90
C LEU A 39 7.32 3.66 -8.08
N GLU A 40 6.77 3.25 -9.21
CA GLU A 40 7.49 3.16 -10.47
C GLU A 40 7.27 4.46 -11.25
N GLN A 41 8.34 5.19 -11.48
CA GLN A 41 8.28 6.52 -12.09
C GLN A 41 9.04 6.52 -13.41
N ASN A 42 8.41 7.00 -14.48
CA ASN A 42 9.13 7.24 -15.72
C ASN A 42 10.24 8.29 -15.51
N ARG A 43 11.44 8.04 -16.04
CA ARG A 43 12.61 8.94 -15.93
C ARG A 43 12.36 10.41 -16.25
N LYS A 44 11.32 10.71 -17.05
CA LYS A 44 10.96 12.09 -17.44
C LYS A 44 10.26 12.88 -16.33
N GLN A 45 9.89 12.26 -15.22
CA GLN A 45 9.15 12.91 -14.13
C GLN A 45 9.90 12.75 -12.80
N SER A 46 10.16 13.83 -12.06
CA SER A 46 10.73 13.73 -10.70
C SER A 46 9.77 12.99 -9.75
N PRO A 47 10.26 12.06 -8.91
CA PRO A 47 9.42 11.32 -7.96
C PRO A 47 9.10 12.09 -6.67
N GLU A 48 9.77 13.22 -6.39
CA GLU A 48 9.76 13.89 -5.08
C GLU A 48 8.34 14.19 -4.58
N ARG A 49 7.53 14.86 -5.41
CA ARG A 49 6.15 15.23 -5.06
C ARG A 49 5.27 14.01 -4.75
N LYS A 50 5.42 12.92 -5.52
CA LYS A 50 4.64 11.69 -5.30
C LYS A 50 5.15 10.96 -4.06
N LEU A 51 6.45 10.93 -3.84
CA LEU A 51 7.04 10.35 -2.64
C LEU A 51 6.58 11.08 -1.37
N GLU A 52 6.52 12.41 -1.39
CA GLU A 52 5.96 13.22 -0.31
C GLU A 52 4.49 12.89 -0.09
N LEU A 53 3.69 12.81 -1.15
CA LEU A 53 2.28 12.44 -1.07
C LEU A 53 2.09 11.04 -0.46
N ILE A 54 2.93 10.06 -0.82
CA ILE A 54 2.94 8.73 -0.23
C ILE A 54 3.24 8.80 1.27
N LYS A 55 4.30 9.52 1.66
CA LYS A 55 4.69 9.66 3.08
C LYS A 55 3.62 10.37 3.92
N THR A 56 2.95 11.36 3.36
CA THR A 56 1.98 12.18 4.09
C THR A 56 0.61 11.53 4.19
N HIS A 57 0.13 10.89 3.12
CA HIS A 57 -1.27 10.45 3.05
C HIS A 57 -1.46 8.93 2.99
N TYR A 58 -0.47 8.17 2.52
CA TYR A 58 -0.60 6.72 2.35
C TYR A 58 0.09 5.94 3.47
N ALA A 59 1.37 6.21 3.69
CA ALA A 59 2.23 5.41 4.54
C ALA A 59 2.13 5.80 6.02
N LYS A 60 2.18 4.79 6.89
CA LYS A 60 2.42 4.94 8.33
C LYS A 60 3.91 4.83 8.61
N LYS A 61 4.32 5.33 9.79
CA LYS A 61 5.69 5.19 10.27
C LYS A 61 6.11 3.71 10.27
N GLY A 62 7.25 3.41 9.65
CA GLY A 62 7.82 2.06 9.58
C GLY A 62 7.42 1.26 8.33
N GLU A 63 6.43 1.69 7.55
CA GLU A 63 6.06 1.01 6.31
C GLU A 63 7.06 1.30 5.20
N ARG A 64 7.43 0.25 4.46
CA ARG A 64 8.43 0.34 3.41
C ARG A 64 7.88 1.07 2.18
N ILE A 65 8.64 2.05 1.70
CA ILE A 65 8.39 2.71 0.41
C ILE A 65 9.59 2.45 -0.49
N THR A 66 9.34 1.88 -1.66
CA THR A 66 10.35 1.63 -2.70
C THR A 66 10.04 2.52 -3.90
N VAL A 67 11.06 3.23 -4.39
CA VAL A 67 10.95 4.09 -5.57
C VAL A 67 11.86 3.53 -6.65
N ASN A 68 11.28 3.18 -7.79
CA ASN A 68 12.00 2.66 -8.94
C ASN A 68 11.84 3.62 -10.13
N THR A 69 12.94 3.94 -10.81
CA THR A 69 12.89 4.67 -12.07
C THR A 69 12.82 3.68 -13.22
N ILE A 70 11.79 3.81 -14.06
CA ILE A 70 11.61 2.97 -15.26
C ILE A 70 12.01 3.75 -16.52
N ALA A 71 12.67 3.05 -17.45
CA ALA A 71 13.19 3.65 -18.68
C ALA A 71 12.08 4.05 -19.67
N THR A 72 11.01 3.26 -19.73
CA THR A 72 9.87 3.42 -20.62
C THR A 72 8.58 2.98 -19.92
N GLY A 73 7.43 3.43 -20.42
CA GLY A 73 6.11 3.11 -19.85
C GLY A 73 5.52 4.20 -18.97
N ALA A 74 4.27 3.98 -18.54
CA ALA A 74 3.54 4.88 -17.66
C ALA A 74 4.00 4.71 -16.20
N SER A 75 4.11 5.82 -15.47
CA SER A 75 4.35 5.79 -14.04
C SER A 75 3.22 5.03 -13.34
N ARG A 76 3.56 4.13 -12.41
CA ARG A 76 2.63 3.28 -11.68
C ARG A 76 2.86 3.41 -10.18
N PHE A 77 1.77 3.40 -9.42
CA PHE A 77 1.82 3.31 -7.97
C PHE A 77 1.06 2.06 -7.55
N THR A 78 1.74 1.21 -6.79
CA THR A 78 1.26 -0.09 -6.36
C THR A 78 1.40 -0.20 -4.85
N VAL A 79 0.33 -0.61 -4.19
CA VAL A 79 0.35 -0.97 -2.77
C VAL A 79 0.33 -2.48 -2.67
N MET A 80 1.27 -3.03 -1.90
CA MET A 80 1.43 -4.46 -1.67
C MET A 80 0.99 -4.78 -0.25
N PHE A 81 0.21 -5.85 -0.11
CA PHE A 81 -0.30 -6.36 1.14
C PHE A 81 0.21 -7.77 1.33
N ARG A 82 0.86 -8.02 2.47
CA ARG A 82 1.36 -9.34 2.84
C ARG A 82 0.67 -9.79 4.11
N PHE A 83 -0.09 -10.87 4.01
CA PHE A 83 -0.81 -11.42 5.14
C PHE A 83 0.16 -11.91 6.23
N ILE A 84 -0.17 -11.62 7.49
CA ILE A 84 0.57 -12.03 8.68
C ILE A 84 -0.28 -13.11 9.39
N PRO A 85 0.00 -14.41 9.17
CA PRO A 85 -0.84 -15.51 9.67
C PRO A 85 -0.96 -15.54 11.20
N ASP A 86 0.17 -15.27 11.89
CA ASP A 86 0.25 -15.34 13.35
C ASP A 86 -0.05 -13.99 14.02
N SER A 87 -0.73 -13.07 13.32
CA SER A 87 -1.08 -11.78 13.91
C SER A 87 -2.10 -11.98 15.02
N PRO A 88 -1.83 -11.58 16.28
CA PRO A 88 -2.83 -11.63 17.36
C PRO A 88 -4.10 -10.84 17.00
N LEU A 89 -3.96 -9.85 16.11
CA LEU A 89 -5.03 -9.01 15.59
C LEU A 89 -5.92 -9.75 14.59
N LEU A 90 -5.45 -10.82 13.95
CA LEU A 90 -6.25 -11.64 13.05
C LEU A 90 -7.39 -12.32 13.81
N PHE A 91 -7.07 -12.94 14.94
CA PHE A 91 -8.05 -13.61 15.79
C PHE A 91 -9.10 -12.60 16.30
N GLN A 92 -8.65 -11.45 16.80
CA GLN A 92 -9.58 -10.41 17.26
C GLN A 92 -10.44 -9.84 16.14
N THR A 93 -9.86 -9.60 14.95
CA THR A 93 -10.60 -9.09 13.78
C THR A 93 -11.67 -10.07 13.30
N LEU A 94 -11.37 -11.38 13.29
CA LEU A 94 -12.35 -12.41 12.95
C LEU A 94 -13.47 -12.48 13.99
N ILE A 95 -13.13 -12.40 15.29
CA ILE A 95 -14.13 -12.35 16.37
C ILE A 95 -15.01 -11.10 16.28
N ASP A 96 -14.44 -9.94 15.95
CA ASP A 96 -15.19 -8.68 15.78
C ASP A 96 -16.10 -8.70 14.54
N TYR A 97 -15.70 -9.39 13.47
CA TYR A 97 -16.49 -9.49 12.24
C TYR A 97 -17.65 -10.49 12.34
N LEU A 98 -17.49 -11.55 13.14
CA LEU A 98 -18.51 -12.59 13.35
C LEU A 98 -19.55 -12.22 14.42
N LYS A 99 -19.38 -11.10 15.13
CA LYS A 99 -20.33 -10.55 16.10
C LYS A 99 -21.26 -9.54 15.44
#